data_AF-C0FUH4-F1
#
_entry.id   AF-C0FUH4-F1
#
_cell.length_a   1.000
_cell.length_b   1.000
_cell.length_c   1.000
_cell.angle_alpha   90.00
_cell.angle_beta   90.00
_cell.angle_gamma   90.00
#
_symmetry.space_group_name_H-M   'P 1'
#
loop_
_entity.id
_entity.type
_entity.pdbx_description
1 polymer ?
#
loop_
_entity_poly.entity_id
_entity_poly.type
_entity_poly.pdbx_seq_one_letter_code
_entity_poly.pdbx_strand_id
1 'polypeptide(L)'
;MAWVYRQQMIEGETAFGIIHNSSYFFAELAVYEDGVINCWNKNDLNQFQNSLERGWVVPQIPIGESISVFQLGDFPVLDARWLHDKKSFYEYIVGIVRRLNPEMKNLYCEQPRVTQKWKDARVSWSAYPTECKMKDKFGYSLYDGKSHFIFYKDENGLELTLLTAYEDKTLRIEAKGDIYYSLDEIFEMFDNNELVVSIDDKQWVKIEGIGEVLFGASELGENSLDEMKSIIREMVLDVAGEETAHDKCVRAYHEYLEYPSDFNREVLRKAYEAVPESERMYLGDMDSKDSDYRRILYYPDKKREV
;
A
#
# COMPACT_ATOMS: atom_id res chain seq x y z
N MET A 1 -22.30 -23.44 -25.68
CA MET A 1 -20.85 -23.30 -25.42
C MET A 1 -20.67 -22.96 -23.96
N ALA A 2 -19.81 -23.69 -23.25
CA ALA A 2 -19.47 -23.40 -21.86
C ALA A 2 -18.11 -22.68 -21.83
N TRP A 3 -18.03 -21.61 -21.06
CA TRP A 3 -16.79 -20.89 -20.82
C TRP A 3 -16.15 -21.44 -19.54
N VAL A 4 -14.85 -21.69 -19.58
CA VAL A 4 -14.06 -22.14 -18.43
C VAL A 4 -12.83 -21.25 -18.30
N TYR A 5 -12.34 -21.09 -17.08
CA TYR A 5 -11.11 -20.34 -16.78
C TYR A 5 -10.34 -21.08 -15.68
N ARG A 6 -9.06 -20.71 -15.50
CA ARG A 6 -8.21 -21.18 -14.39
C ARG A 6 -7.50 -19.99 -13.75
N GLN A 7 -7.21 -20.08 -12.47
CA GLN A 7 -6.31 -19.18 -11.76
C GLN A 7 -4.93 -19.86 -11.60
N GLN A 8 -3.89 -19.05 -11.47
CA GLN A 8 -2.52 -19.51 -11.24
C GLN A 8 -1.86 -18.52 -10.29
N MET A 9 -1.18 -19.05 -9.27
CA MET A 9 -0.29 -18.29 -8.39
C MET A 9 1.08 -18.17 -9.08
N ILE A 10 1.67 -16.99 -9.01
CA ILE A 10 2.99 -16.67 -9.57
C ILE A 10 3.78 -16.02 -8.46
N GLU A 11 4.94 -16.57 -8.12
CA GLU A 11 5.80 -16.02 -7.08
C GLU A 11 6.42 -14.70 -7.53
N GLY A 12 6.67 -13.81 -6.57
CA GLY A 12 7.25 -12.51 -6.81
C GLY A 12 8.01 -11.99 -5.59
N GLU A 13 8.72 -10.90 -5.81
CA GLU A 13 9.42 -10.13 -4.79
C GLU A 13 8.95 -8.67 -4.88
N THR A 14 8.82 -8.02 -3.73
CA THR A 14 8.49 -6.60 -3.65
C THR A 14 9.76 -5.77 -3.78
N ALA A 15 9.77 -4.85 -4.73
CA ALA A 15 10.77 -3.80 -4.86
C ALA A 15 10.12 -2.45 -4.55
N PHE A 16 10.92 -1.44 -4.25
CA PHE A 16 10.41 -0.08 -4.13
C PHE A 16 10.65 0.71 -5.41
N GLY A 17 9.77 1.70 -5.65
CA GLY A 17 9.84 2.59 -6.79
C GLY A 17 9.08 3.88 -6.54
N ILE A 18 9.18 4.81 -7.50
CA ILE A 18 8.43 6.06 -7.46
C ILE A 18 7.55 6.14 -8.70
N ILE A 19 6.24 6.31 -8.48
CA ILE A 19 5.28 6.60 -9.53
C ILE A 19 5.14 8.11 -9.67
N HIS A 20 5.30 8.62 -10.88
CA HIS A 20 5.13 10.03 -11.19
C HIS A 20 3.84 10.23 -11.99
N ASN A 21 2.82 10.73 -11.29
CA ASN A 21 1.48 10.99 -11.81
C ASN A 21 1.03 12.39 -11.36
N SER A 22 1.54 13.42 -12.01
CA SER A 22 1.47 14.84 -11.60
C SER A 22 2.25 15.18 -10.32
N SER A 23 2.21 14.29 -9.32
CA SER A 23 3.06 14.29 -8.12
C SER A 23 3.89 13.01 -8.07
N TYR A 24 4.86 12.94 -7.15
CA TYR A 24 5.66 11.74 -6.91
C TYR A 24 5.07 10.92 -5.77
N PHE A 25 4.87 9.63 -5.98
CA PHE A 25 4.33 8.70 -5.00
C PHE A 25 5.33 7.59 -4.76
N PHE A 26 5.70 7.36 -3.51
CA PHE A 26 6.43 6.16 -3.13
C PHE A 26 5.49 4.95 -3.23
N ALA A 27 5.97 3.89 -3.87
CA ALA A 27 5.14 2.73 -4.15
C ALA A 27 5.93 1.42 -4.09
N GLU A 28 5.23 0.38 -3.66
CA GLU A 28 5.62 -1.01 -3.85
C GLU A 28 5.46 -1.38 -5.34
N LEU A 29 6.50 -1.99 -5.89
CA LEU A 29 6.53 -2.60 -7.21
C LEU A 29 6.58 -4.12 -7.03
N ALA A 30 5.49 -4.81 -7.39
CA ALA A 30 5.48 -6.27 -7.39
C ALA A 30 6.21 -6.78 -8.63
N VAL A 31 7.27 -7.58 -8.47
CA VAL A 31 8.05 -8.14 -9.57
C VAL A 31 7.95 -9.67 -9.52
N TYR A 32 7.35 -10.26 -10.56
CA TYR A 32 7.03 -11.69 -10.60
C TYR A 32 8.06 -12.51 -11.40
N GLU A 33 8.13 -13.81 -11.13
CA GLU A 33 9.04 -14.76 -11.81
C GLU A 33 8.82 -14.85 -13.33
N ASP A 34 7.61 -14.54 -13.80
CA ASP A 34 7.27 -14.50 -15.23
C ASP A 34 7.59 -13.14 -15.87
N GLY A 35 8.23 -12.22 -15.14
CA GLY A 35 8.58 -10.89 -15.63
C GLY A 35 7.40 -9.93 -15.74
N VAL A 36 6.25 -10.23 -15.11
CA VAL A 36 5.23 -9.22 -14.84
C VAL A 36 5.73 -8.26 -13.76
N ILE A 37 5.47 -6.98 -13.95
CA ILE A 37 5.71 -5.93 -12.96
C ILE A 37 4.40 -5.18 -12.72
N ASN A 38 3.99 -5.04 -11.47
CA ASN A 38 2.93 -4.11 -11.10
C ASN A 38 3.51 -2.77 -10.65
N CYS A 39 3.21 -1.70 -11.40
CA CYS A 39 3.53 -0.32 -11.04
C CYS A 39 2.27 0.55 -11.18
N TRP A 40 1.25 0.19 -10.38
CA TRP A 40 -0.16 0.63 -10.46
C TRP A 40 -0.94 0.16 -11.69
N ASN A 41 -0.29 -0.58 -12.57
CA ASN A 41 -0.89 -1.35 -13.66
C ASN A 41 0.01 -2.55 -13.93
N LYS A 42 -0.59 -3.61 -14.49
CA LYS A 42 0.16 -4.77 -14.96
C LYS A 42 1.02 -4.40 -16.18
N ASN A 43 2.32 -4.66 -16.12
CA ASN A 43 3.27 -4.46 -17.20
C ASN A 43 4.08 -5.74 -17.44
N ASP A 44 4.43 -6.03 -18.69
CA ASP A 44 5.60 -6.87 -19.00
C ASP A 44 6.91 -6.05 -18.98
N LEU A 45 8.06 -6.72 -19.11
CA LEU A 45 9.37 -6.06 -19.10
C LEU A 45 9.52 -4.93 -20.13
N ASN A 46 8.98 -5.08 -21.34
CA ASN A 46 9.07 -4.04 -22.36
C ASN A 46 8.16 -2.85 -22.01
N GLN A 47 6.95 -3.12 -21.51
CA GLN A 47 6.03 -2.08 -21.06
C GLN A 47 6.58 -1.33 -19.83
N PHE A 48 7.28 -2.03 -18.93
CA PHE A 48 7.97 -1.42 -17.79
C PHE A 48 9.12 -0.51 -18.24
N GLN A 49 9.95 -0.96 -19.20
CA GLN A 49 10.98 -0.10 -19.80
C GLN A 49 10.38 1.17 -20.40
N ASN A 50 9.29 1.04 -21.17
CA ASN A 50 8.56 2.20 -21.72
C ASN A 50 8.03 3.13 -20.61
N SER A 51 7.58 2.57 -19.48
CA SER A 51 7.11 3.34 -18.33
C SER A 51 8.22 4.19 -17.70
N LEU A 52 9.45 3.65 -17.63
CA LEU A 52 10.63 4.41 -17.22
C LEU A 52 10.98 5.52 -18.22
N GLU A 53 10.99 5.21 -19.51
CA GLU A 53 11.32 6.17 -20.57
C GLU A 53 10.38 7.38 -20.57
N ARG A 54 9.07 7.12 -20.43
CA ARG A 54 8.02 8.15 -20.39
C ARG A 54 7.92 8.88 -19.05
N GLY A 55 8.60 8.38 -18.01
CA GLY A 55 8.59 8.97 -16.67
C GLY A 55 7.31 8.71 -15.88
N TRP A 56 6.63 7.59 -16.15
CA TRP A 56 5.57 7.06 -15.26
C TRP A 56 6.18 6.44 -14.01
N VAL A 57 7.22 5.62 -14.19
CA VAL A 57 8.09 5.17 -13.09
C VAL A 57 9.37 5.97 -13.18
N VAL A 58 9.86 6.45 -12.05
CA VAL A 58 11.15 7.15 -11.97
C VAL A 58 11.99 6.58 -10.82
N PRO A 59 13.31 6.45 -10.99
CA PRO A 59 14.19 6.03 -9.90
C PRO A 59 14.69 7.19 -9.05
N GLN A 60 14.36 8.43 -9.44
CA GLN A 60 14.89 9.66 -8.85
C GLN A 60 13.81 10.74 -8.83
N ILE A 61 13.84 11.56 -7.79
CA ILE A 61 13.00 12.74 -7.65
C ILE A 61 13.90 13.99 -7.76
N PRO A 62 13.51 15.02 -8.53
CA PRO A 62 14.23 16.28 -8.55
C PRO A 62 14.28 16.93 -7.16
N ILE A 63 15.41 17.54 -6.82
CA ILE A 63 15.54 18.29 -5.55
C ILE A 63 14.56 19.48 -5.55
N GLY A 64 13.85 19.66 -4.44
CA GLY A 64 12.82 20.68 -4.25
C GLY A 64 11.39 20.22 -4.57
N GLU A 65 11.22 19.02 -5.13
CA GLU A 65 9.91 18.37 -5.27
C GLU A 65 9.57 17.57 -4.00
N SER A 66 8.29 17.23 -3.83
CA SER A 66 7.82 16.43 -2.69
C SER A 66 7.44 15.01 -3.12
N ILE A 67 7.71 14.04 -2.24
CA ILE A 67 7.27 12.64 -2.37
C ILE A 67 6.14 12.34 -1.40
N SER A 68 5.07 11.78 -1.92
CA SER A 68 3.94 11.28 -1.15
C SER A 68 4.19 9.85 -0.72
N VAL A 69 4.18 9.58 0.58
CA VAL A 69 4.24 8.24 1.15
C VAL A 69 2.89 7.94 1.79
N PHE A 70 2.19 6.96 1.23
CA PHE A 70 0.79 6.70 1.57
C PHE A 70 0.59 6.50 3.07
N GLN A 71 -0.32 7.28 3.66
CA GLN A 71 -0.67 7.37 5.09
C GLN A 71 0.51 7.70 6.05
N LEU A 72 1.67 8.12 5.55
CA LEU A 72 2.73 8.75 6.35
C LEU A 72 2.82 10.27 6.13
N GLY A 73 2.67 10.72 4.89
CA GLY A 73 2.64 12.15 4.56
C GLY A 73 3.37 12.50 3.26
N ASP A 74 3.42 13.80 2.98
CA ASP A 74 4.16 14.35 1.85
C ASP A 74 5.46 15.00 2.35
N PHE A 75 6.61 14.59 1.79
CA PHE A 75 7.94 15.00 2.26
C PHE A 75 8.73 15.70 1.15
N PRO A 76 9.24 16.93 1.37
CA PRO A 76 10.08 17.61 0.40
C PRO A 76 11.47 16.96 0.33
N VAL A 77 11.95 16.74 -0.89
CA VAL A 77 13.28 16.18 -1.17
C VAL A 77 14.31 17.31 -1.19
N LEU A 78 15.12 17.41 -0.14
CA LEU A 78 16.10 18.48 0.02
C LEU A 78 17.49 18.13 -0.54
N ASP A 79 17.85 16.85 -0.49
CA ASP A 79 19.06 16.28 -1.08
C ASP A 79 18.86 14.77 -1.27
N ALA A 80 19.65 14.11 -2.13
CA ALA A 80 19.51 12.68 -2.36
C ALA A 80 20.78 12.01 -2.91
N ARG A 81 20.97 10.75 -2.54
CA ARG A 81 21.98 9.82 -3.04
C ARG A 81 21.28 8.64 -3.67
N TRP A 82 20.84 8.82 -4.91
CA TRP A 82 20.14 7.79 -5.68
C TRP A 82 21.09 6.68 -6.11
N LEU A 83 20.66 5.42 -5.95
CA LEU A 83 21.41 4.25 -6.40
C LEU A 83 21.31 4.01 -7.91
N HIS A 84 20.22 4.49 -8.52
CA HIS A 84 19.87 4.14 -9.89
C HIS A 84 19.53 5.35 -10.76
N ASP A 85 19.97 5.32 -12.01
CA ASP A 85 19.34 6.01 -13.12
C ASP A 85 18.27 5.10 -13.79
N LYS A 86 17.58 5.58 -14.82
CA LYS A 86 16.54 4.79 -15.51
C LYS A 86 17.04 3.44 -16.02
N LYS A 87 18.28 3.39 -16.54
CA LYS A 87 18.84 2.19 -17.14
C LYS A 87 19.22 1.17 -16.07
N SER A 88 19.96 1.60 -15.05
CA SER A 88 20.38 0.76 -13.94
C SER A 88 19.20 0.31 -13.07
N PHE A 89 18.12 1.11 -12.96
CA PHE A 89 16.90 0.68 -12.29
C PHE A 89 16.17 -0.43 -13.06
N TYR A 90 16.10 -0.31 -14.40
CA TYR A 90 15.60 -1.40 -15.24
C TYR A 90 16.44 -2.68 -15.06
N GLU A 91 17.76 -2.55 -15.05
CA GLU A 91 18.68 -3.68 -14.82
C GLU A 91 18.52 -4.29 -13.42
N TYR A 92 18.26 -3.47 -12.40
CA TYR A 92 17.93 -3.91 -11.04
C TYR A 92 16.66 -4.77 -11.03
N ILE A 93 15.56 -4.27 -11.61
CA ILE A 93 14.28 -5.01 -11.70
C ILE A 93 14.43 -6.31 -12.50
N VAL A 94 15.14 -6.29 -13.64
CA VAL A 94 15.47 -7.51 -14.40
C VAL A 94 16.33 -8.46 -13.56
N GLY A 95 17.20 -7.93 -12.70
CA GLY A 95 17.97 -8.70 -11.73
C GLY A 95 17.09 -9.47 -10.76
N ILE A 96 16.00 -8.87 -10.27
CA ILE A 96 14.99 -9.55 -9.44
C ILE A 96 14.36 -10.72 -10.20
N VAL A 97 13.87 -10.46 -11.42
CA VAL A 97 13.28 -11.52 -12.27
C VAL A 97 14.27 -12.66 -12.50
N ARG A 98 15.56 -12.38 -12.71
CA ARG A 98 16.59 -13.42 -12.85
C ARG A 98 16.84 -14.21 -11.57
N ARG A 99 16.69 -13.62 -10.38
CA ARG A 99 16.82 -14.38 -9.12
C ARG A 99 15.68 -15.38 -8.97
N LEU A 100 14.46 -14.94 -9.28
CA LEU A 100 13.25 -15.76 -9.21
C LEU A 100 13.19 -16.81 -10.34
N ASN A 101 13.63 -16.43 -11.54
CA ASN A 101 13.63 -17.25 -12.75
C ASN A 101 15.01 -17.18 -13.44
N PRO A 102 16.01 -17.96 -12.98
CA PRO A 102 17.38 -17.92 -13.52
C PRO A 102 17.49 -18.23 -15.01
N GLU A 103 16.54 -18.98 -15.56
CA GLU A 103 16.52 -19.33 -16.98
C GLU A 103 15.89 -18.24 -17.87
N MET A 104 15.19 -17.26 -17.27
CA MET A 104 14.43 -16.22 -17.98
C MET A 104 13.47 -16.81 -19.04
N LYS A 105 12.83 -17.95 -18.72
CA LYS A 105 11.89 -18.63 -19.61
C LYS A 105 10.44 -18.36 -19.20
N ASN A 106 9.52 -18.59 -20.14
CA ASN A 106 8.08 -18.41 -19.94
C ASN A 106 7.69 -17.00 -19.49
N LEU A 107 8.47 -16.00 -19.90
CA LEU A 107 8.19 -14.61 -19.58
C LEU A 107 6.86 -14.18 -20.22
N TYR A 108 6.04 -13.52 -19.42
CA TYR A 108 4.83 -12.88 -19.88
C TYR A 108 5.18 -11.78 -20.88
N CYS A 109 4.47 -11.80 -22.01
CA CYS A 109 4.57 -10.78 -23.04
C CYS A 109 3.17 -10.51 -23.56
N GLU A 110 2.66 -9.31 -23.31
CA GLU A 110 1.28 -9.02 -23.63
C GLU A 110 1.08 -8.92 -25.16
N GLN A 111 0.15 -9.72 -25.66
CA GLN A 111 -0.17 -9.77 -27.08
C GLN A 111 -1.17 -8.66 -27.43
N PRO A 112 -1.00 -7.93 -28.57
CA PRO A 112 -1.90 -6.85 -28.96
C PRO A 112 -3.39 -7.22 -28.99
N ARG A 113 -3.70 -8.47 -29.37
CA ARG A 113 -5.07 -9.01 -29.37
C ARG A 113 -5.69 -9.04 -27.96
N VAL A 114 -4.88 -9.34 -26.94
CA VAL A 114 -5.31 -9.40 -25.53
C VAL A 114 -5.54 -7.97 -25.02
N THR A 115 -4.61 -7.06 -25.28
CA THR A 115 -4.76 -5.64 -24.95
C THR A 115 -6.02 -5.04 -25.58
N GLN A 116 -6.30 -5.32 -26.86
CA GLN A 116 -7.51 -4.82 -27.52
C GLN A 116 -8.78 -5.39 -26.89
N LYS A 117 -8.80 -6.70 -26.60
CA LYS A 117 -9.94 -7.34 -25.91
C LYS A 117 -10.29 -6.64 -24.60
N TRP A 118 -9.29 -6.30 -23.78
CA TRP A 118 -9.52 -5.63 -22.50
C TRP A 118 -9.94 -4.17 -22.66
N LYS A 119 -9.38 -3.47 -23.67
CA LYS A 119 -9.84 -2.12 -24.04
C LYS A 119 -11.31 -2.10 -24.47
N ASP A 120 -11.74 -3.05 -25.31
CA ASP A 120 -13.12 -3.15 -25.76
C ASP A 120 -14.08 -3.41 -24.59
N ALA A 121 -13.62 -4.18 -23.59
CA ALA A 121 -14.35 -4.43 -22.36
C ALA A 121 -14.24 -3.30 -21.32
N ARG A 122 -13.42 -2.27 -21.56
CA ARG A 122 -13.08 -1.21 -20.60
C ARG A 122 -12.54 -1.74 -19.26
N VAL A 123 -11.73 -2.79 -19.34
CA VAL A 123 -11.09 -3.43 -18.19
C VAL A 123 -9.61 -3.07 -18.17
N SER A 124 -9.11 -2.63 -17.03
CA SER A 124 -7.67 -2.62 -16.71
C SER A 124 -7.40 -3.70 -15.67
N TRP A 125 -6.24 -4.34 -15.76
CA TRP A 125 -5.80 -5.33 -14.78
C TRP A 125 -4.67 -4.74 -13.94
N SER A 126 -4.83 -4.80 -12.62
CA SER A 126 -3.74 -4.66 -11.67
C SER A 126 -3.33 -6.04 -11.19
N ALA A 127 -2.04 -6.31 -11.12
CA ALA A 127 -1.50 -7.50 -10.46
C ALA A 127 -1.19 -7.12 -9.01
N TYR A 128 -2.24 -6.82 -8.21
CA TYR A 128 -2.02 -6.43 -6.82
C TYR A 128 -1.27 -7.56 -6.10
N PRO A 129 -0.09 -7.27 -5.52
CA PRO A 129 0.62 -8.27 -4.75
C PRO A 129 -0.19 -8.61 -3.51
N THR A 130 -0.14 -9.90 -3.15
CA THR A 130 -0.52 -10.36 -1.83
C THR A 130 0.79 -10.74 -1.15
N GLU A 131 1.19 -9.96 -0.14
CA GLU A 131 2.31 -10.36 0.70
C GLU A 131 1.99 -11.70 1.35
N CYS A 132 3.00 -12.54 1.57
CA CYS A 132 2.74 -13.89 2.04
C CYS A 132 3.79 -14.41 3.02
N LYS A 133 3.36 -15.33 3.87
CA LYS A 133 4.17 -16.03 4.86
C LYS A 133 3.85 -17.51 4.85
N MET A 134 4.85 -18.38 4.83
CA MET A 134 4.64 -19.83 4.88
C MET A 134 3.96 -20.27 6.19
N LYS A 135 2.85 -21.01 6.12
CA LYS A 135 2.14 -21.53 7.31
C LYS A 135 2.94 -22.62 8.01
N ASP A 136 3.45 -23.56 7.23
CA ASP A 136 4.12 -24.78 7.70
C ASP A 136 5.30 -25.14 6.80
N LYS A 137 6.19 -26.00 7.30
CA LYS A 137 7.33 -26.52 6.51
C LYS A 137 6.93 -27.59 5.48
N PHE A 138 5.67 -28.05 5.49
CA PHE A 138 5.19 -29.12 4.63
C PHE A 138 3.97 -28.67 3.82
N GLY A 139 4.04 -28.85 2.50
CA GLY A 139 3.09 -28.26 1.56
C GLY A 139 3.44 -26.82 1.20
N TYR A 140 2.72 -26.26 0.24
CA TYR A 140 2.84 -24.86 -0.15
C TYR A 140 1.55 -24.15 0.26
N SER A 141 1.49 -23.78 1.54
CA SER A 141 0.36 -23.06 2.14
C SER A 141 0.88 -21.76 2.73
N LEU A 142 0.20 -20.68 2.38
CA LEU A 142 0.59 -19.31 2.69
C LEU A 142 -0.48 -18.64 3.54
N TYR A 143 -0.06 -17.90 4.57
CA TYR A 143 -0.84 -16.82 5.14
C TYR A 143 -0.74 -15.62 4.21
N ASP A 144 -1.88 -15.06 3.85
CA ASP A 144 -1.94 -13.78 3.16
C ASP A 144 -1.56 -12.65 4.13
N GLY A 145 -1.04 -11.56 3.57
CA GLY A 145 -0.51 -10.43 4.29
C GLY A 145 -0.95 -9.10 3.69
N LYS A 146 -0.97 -8.08 4.54
CA LYS A 146 -1.25 -6.69 4.17
C LYS A 146 -0.18 -5.77 4.76
N SER A 147 0.35 -4.91 3.92
CA SER A 147 1.48 -4.04 4.24
C SER A 147 1.08 -2.60 4.43
N HIS A 148 1.87 -1.90 5.24
CA HIS A 148 1.81 -0.47 5.38
C HIS A 148 3.23 0.12 5.56
N PHE A 149 3.48 1.33 5.04
CA PHE A 149 4.76 2.01 5.18
C PHE A 149 4.96 2.53 6.61
N ILE A 150 6.18 2.42 7.12
CA ILE A 150 6.59 2.95 8.41
C ILE A 150 8.05 3.38 8.38
N PHE A 151 8.45 4.30 9.28
CA PHE A 151 9.86 4.57 9.52
C PHE A 151 10.37 3.70 10.67
N TYR A 152 11.46 2.98 10.41
CA TYR A 152 12.21 2.20 11.39
C TYR A 152 13.52 2.91 11.71
N LYS A 153 13.80 3.06 13.00
CA LYS A 153 14.98 3.74 13.53
C LYS A 153 15.88 2.74 14.24
N ASP A 154 17.14 2.69 13.84
CA ASP A 154 18.18 1.89 14.47
C ASP A 154 19.49 2.68 14.66
N GLU A 155 20.58 1.96 14.95
CA GLU A 155 21.91 2.55 15.10
C GLU A 155 22.49 3.13 13.80
N ASN A 156 22.00 2.69 12.64
CA ASN A 156 22.46 3.10 11.32
C ASN A 156 21.69 4.31 10.79
N GLY A 157 20.52 4.61 11.35
CA GLY A 157 19.75 5.81 11.03
C GLY A 157 18.26 5.55 10.96
N LEU A 158 17.58 6.28 10.08
CA LEU A 158 16.15 6.11 9.80
C LEU A 158 15.98 5.43 8.44
N GLU A 159 15.14 4.42 8.37
CA GLU A 159 14.82 3.67 7.15
C GLU A 159 13.31 3.69 6.92
N LEU A 160 12.89 3.98 5.69
CA LEU A 160 11.51 3.79 5.25
C LEU A 160 11.34 2.32 4.83
N THR A 161 10.45 1.62 5.52
CA THR A 161 10.26 0.16 5.39
C THR A 161 8.77 -0.19 5.39
N LEU A 162 8.46 -1.45 5.12
CA LEU A 162 7.11 -2.01 5.30
C LEU A 162 6.96 -2.65 6.68
N LEU A 163 5.78 -2.46 7.25
CA LEU A 163 5.20 -3.27 8.32
C LEU A 163 4.06 -4.10 7.72
N THR A 164 4.21 -5.41 7.71
CA THR A 164 3.24 -6.35 7.13
C THR A 164 2.55 -7.13 8.24
N ALA A 165 1.22 -7.11 8.29
CA ALA A 165 0.43 -8.01 9.13
C ALA A 165 -0.02 -9.23 8.33
N TYR A 166 -0.06 -10.40 8.96
CA TYR A 166 -0.49 -11.66 8.35
C TYR A 166 -1.75 -12.23 9.00
N GLU A 167 -2.45 -13.12 8.30
CA GLU A 167 -3.65 -13.83 8.78
C GLU A 167 -3.50 -14.44 10.20
N ASP A 168 -2.29 -14.88 10.57
CA ASP A 168 -1.99 -15.45 11.90
C ASP A 168 -1.77 -14.39 13.00
N LYS A 169 -2.05 -13.13 12.69
CA LYS A 169 -1.88 -11.94 13.54
C LYS A 169 -0.45 -11.62 13.95
N THR A 170 0.52 -12.23 13.29
CA THR A 170 1.91 -11.79 13.41
C THR A 170 2.19 -10.63 12.47
N LEU A 171 3.17 -9.80 12.82
CA LEU A 171 3.65 -8.70 12.01
C LEU A 171 5.14 -8.84 11.70
N ARG A 172 5.57 -8.38 10.52
CA ARG A 172 6.98 -8.33 10.11
C ARG A 172 7.36 -6.91 9.74
N ILE A 173 8.55 -6.49 10.13
CA ILE A 173 9.18 -5.25 9.65
C ILE A 173 10.24 -5.65 8.61
N GLU A 174 10.10 -5.22 7.36
CA GLU A 174 10.98 -5.68 6.27
C GLU A 174 12.46 -5.43 6.57
N ALA A 175 12.81 -4.25 7.09
CA ALA A 175 14.18 -3.90 7.50
C ALA A 175 14.78 -4.81 8.60
N LYS A 176 13.95 -5.57 9.34
CA LYS A 176 14.41 -6.53 10.36
C LYS A 176 14.48 -7.98 9.84
N GLY A 177 14.14 -8.21 8.57
CA GLY A 177 14.12 -9.53 7.93
C GLY A 177 13.02 -10.44 8.47
N ASP A 178 13.27 -11.75 8.48
CA ASP A 178 12.29 -12.78 8.85
C ASP A 178 12.09 -12.92 10.38
N ILE A 179 11.84 -11.80 11.06
CA ILE A 179 11.47 -11.76 12.48
C ILE A 179 10.00 -11.32 12.57
N TYR A 180 9.23 -12.08 13.34
CA TYR A 180 7.80 -11.88 13.51
C TYR A 180 7.47 -11.41 14.92
N TYR A 181 6.61 -10.42 15.01
CA TYR A 181 6.20 -9.74 16.22
C TYR A 181 4.70 -9.90 16.45
N SER A 182 4.28 -9.85 17.70
CA SER A 182 2.90 -9.57 18.09
C SER A 182 2.59 -8.09 17.93
N LEU A 183 1.29 -7.77 17.91
CA LEU A 183 0.83 -6.39 17.87
C LEU A 183 1.30 -5.56 19.07
N ASP A 184 1.33 -6.17 20.27
CA ASP A 184 1.78 -5.49 21.48
C ASP A 184 3.29 -5.16 21.40
N GLU A 185 4.12 -6.07 20.90
CA GLU A 185 5.55 -5.80 20.66
C GLU A 185 5.77 -4.67 19.65
N ILE A 186 4.96 -4.60 18.59
CA ILE A 186 4.99 -3.47 17.64
C ILE A 186 4.63 -2.15 18.33
N PHE A 187 3.67 -2.14 19.24
CA PHE A 187 3.33 -0.93 20.00
C PHE A 187 4.38 -0.54 21.03
N GLU A 188 5.05 -1.50 21.65
CA GLU A 188 6.22 -1.24 22.49
C GLU A 188 7.36 -0.60 21.68
N MET A 189 7.57 -1.01 20.42
CA MET A 189 8.56 -0.38 19.53
C MET A 189 8.24 1.09 19.23
N PHE A 190 6.95 1.45 19.08
CA PHE A 190 6.56 2.85 18.99
C PHE A 190 6.84 3.62 20.28
N ASP A 191 6.54 3.01 21.43
CA ASP A 191 6.76 3.64 22.74
C ASP A 191 8.26 3.82 23.04
N ASN A 192 9.10 2.95 22.49
CA ASN A 192 10.57 3.02 22.57
C ASN A 192 11.21 3.87 21.47
N ASN A 193 10.43 4.48 20.56
CA ASN A 193 10.91 5.29 19.44
C ASN A 193 11.79 4.52 18.43
N GLU A 194 11.60 3.21 18.34
CA GLU A 194 12.18 2.34 17.29
C GLU A 194 11.35 2.39 16.01
N LEU A 195 10.03 2.56 16.14
CA LEU A 195 9.13 2.86 15.02
C LEU A 195 8.59 4.28 15.18
N VAL A 196 8.58 5.04 14.09
CA VAL A 196 8.06 6.41 14.06
C VAL A 196 7.20 6.64 12.82
N VAL A 197 6.29 7.61 12.92
CA VAL A 197 5.30 7.94 11.88
C VAL A 197 5.58 9.28 11.20
N SER A 198 6.58 10.00 11.69
CA SER A 198 7.02 11.29 11.19
C SER A 198 8.54 11.40 11.28
N ILE A 199 9.07 12.42 10.62
CA ILE A 199 10.50 12.73 10.60
C ILE A 199 10.75 14.10 11.22
N ASP A 200 11.95 14.28 11.78
CA ASP A 200 12.40 15.59 12.23
C ASP A 200 12.65 16.52 11.03
N ASP A 201 12.70 17.84 11.26
CA ASP A 201 12.74 18.89 10.21
C ASP A 201 13.71 18.62 9.05
N LYS A 202 14.87 18.01 9.30
CA LYS A 202 15.81 17.57 8.25
C LYS A 202 16.48 16.26 8.63
N GLN A 203 16.07 15.17 8.00
CA GLN A 203 16.57 13.84 8.33
C GLN A 203 16.88 13.02 7.07
N TRP A 204 18.05 12.37 7.08
CA TRP A 204 18.39 11.37 6.07
C TRP A 204 17.61 10.09 6.34
N VAL A 205 16.94 9.60 5.30
CA VAL A 205 16.16 8.37 5.31
C VAL A 205 16.69 7.42 4.26
N LYS A 206 17.05 6.21 4.68
CA LYS A 206 17.40 5.10 3.79
C LYS A 206 16.12 4.51 3.19
N ILE A 207 16.18 4.17 1.91
CA ILE A 207 15.11 3.48 1.18
C ILE A 207 15.77 2.32 0.43
N GLU A 208 15.44 1.09 0.82
CA GLU A 208 15.99 -0.14 0.23
C GLU A 208 15.79 -0.14 -1.31
N GLY A 209 16.84 -0.49 -2.06
CA GLY A 209 16.78 -0.53 -3.52
C GLY A 209 16.63 0.82 -4.24
N ILE A 210 16.56 1.95 -3.52
CA ILE A 210 16.40 3.29 -4.12
C ILE A 210 17.56 4.22 -3.75
N GLY A 211 17.92 4.32 -2.47
CA GLY A 211 19.03 5.16 -2.00
C GLY A 211 18.74 5.86 -0.68
N GLU A 212 19.49 6.93 -0.42
CA GLU A 212 19.31 7.77 0.77
C GLU A 212 18.75 9.13 0.35
N VAL A 213 17.76 9.63 1.07
CA VAL A 213 17.11 10.92 0.77
C VAL A 213 17.08 11.78 2.03
N LEU A 214 17.48 13.04 1.89
CA LEU A 214 17.28 14.04 2.94
C LEU A 214 15.90 14.63 2.77
N PHE A 215 14.98 14.23 3.64
CA PHE A 215 13.65 14.81 3.68
C PHE A 215 13.62 16.06 4.57
N GLY A 216 12.76 17.00 4.20
CA GLY A 216 12.33 18.08 5.09
C GLY A 216 11.09 17.71 5.90
N ALA A 217 10.69 18.56 6.85
CA ALA A 217 9.42 18.40 7.57
C ALA A 217 8.25 18.17 6.60
N SER A 218 7.31 17.30 6.97
CA SER A 218 6.16 17.03 6.11
C SER A 218 5.34 18.29 5.87
N GLU A 219 4.95 18.49 4.61
CA GLU A 219 4.18 19.67 4.20
C GLU A 219 2.67 19.47 4.43
N LEU A 220 2.20 18.22 4.45
CA LEU A 220 0.80 17.85 4.59
C LEU A 220 0.62 16.44 5.19
N GLY A 221 -0.36 16.31 6.09
CA GLY A 221 -1.08 15.04 6.27
C GLY A 221 -0.37 13.92 7.04
N GLU A 222 0.49 14.24 8.01
CA GLU A 222 1.03 13.20 8.91
C GLU A 222 -0.07 12.64 9.82
N ASN A 223 -0.21 11.32 9.81
CA ASN A 223 -1.05 10.65 10.79
C ASN A 223 -0.43 10.77 12.18
N SER A 224 -1.25 11.04 13.18
CA SER A 224 -0.80 10.97 14.57
C SER A 224 -0.37 9.55 14.92
N LEU A 225 0.45 9.39 15.96
CA LEU A 225 0.85 8.07 16.44
C LEU A 225 -0.37 7.19 16.82
N ASP A 226 -1.37 7.79 17.46
CA ASP A 226 -2.59 7.07 17.87
C ASP A 226 -3.43 6.64 16.66
N GLU A 227 -3.49 7.49 15.63
CA GLU A 227 -4.14 7.18 14.35
C GLU A 227 -3.43 6.02 13.66
N MET A 228 -2.09 6.06 13.56
CA MET A 228 -1.31 4.97 12.99
C MET A 228 -1.48 3.66 13.76
N LYS A 229 -1.42 3.69 15.09
CA LYS A 229 -1.68 2.50 15.91
C LYS A 229 -3.08 1.94 15.63
N SER A 230 -4.07 2.80 15.37
CA SER A 230 -5.43 2.38 15.02
C SER A 230 -5.50 1.76 13.61
N ILE A 231 -4.84 2.36 12.61
CA ILE A 231 -4.72 1.79 11.25
C ILE A 231 -4.09 0.40 11.32
N ILE A 232 -3.01 0.22 12.09
CA ILE A 232 -2.33 -1.07 12.24
C ILE A 232 -3.25 -2.10 12.92
N ARG A 233 -4.03 -1.71 13.95
CA ARG A 233 -5.03 -2.62 14.57
C ARG A 233 -6.04 -3.11 13.54
N GLU A 234 -6.62 -2.19 12.78
CA GLU A 234 -7.63 -2.51 11.76
C GLU A 234 -7.03 -3.39 10.65
N MET A 235 -5.78 -3.12 10.24
CA MET A 235 -5.05 -3.94 9.29
C MET A 235 -4.87 -5.40 9.77
N VAL A 236 -4.56 -5.61 11.06
CA VAL A 236 -4.44 -6.95 11.66
C VAL A 236 -5.79 -7.67 11.72
N LEU A 237 -6.88 -6.95 12.02
CA LEU A 237 -8.23 -7.54 12.02
C LEU A 237 -8.66 -7.94 10.60
N ASP A 238 -8.47 -7.05 9.64
CA ASP A 238 -8.83 -7.23 8.23
C ASP A 238 -8.15 -8.47 7.64
N VAL A 239 -6.83 -8.58 7.77
CA VAL A 239 -6.09 -9.73 7.24
C VAL A 239 -6.45 -11.04 7.97
N ALA A 240 -6.82 -10.99 9.26
CA ALA A 240 -7.28 -12.17 9.99
C ALA A 240 -8.72 -12.58 9.67
N GLY A 241 -9.44 -11.81 8.83
CA GLY A 241 -10.85 -12.04 8.50
C GLY A 241 -11.80 -11.74 9.66
N GLU A 242 -11.40 -10.84 10.57
CA GLU A 242 -12.20 -10.40 11.72
C GLU A 242 -12.94 -9.09 11.41
N GLU A 243 -14.08 -8.85 12.08
CA GLU A 243 -14.91 -7.66 11.82
C GLU A 243 -14.17 -6.36 12.21
N THR A 244 -13.86 -5.54 11.22
CA THR A 244 -13.19 -4.24 11.36
C THR A 244 -14.16 -3.14 11.82
N ALA A 245 -13.63 -1.98 12.21
CA ALA A 245 -14.41 -0.77 12.41
C ALA A 245 -15.11 -0.33 11.13
N HIS A 246 -14.49 -0.54 9.95
CA HIS A 246 -15.09 -0.24 8.65
C HIS A 246 -16.35 -1.09 8.43
N ASP A 247 -16.25 -2.41 8.63
CA ASP A 247 -17.39 -3.33 8.49
C ASP A 247 -18.54 -2.97 9.43
N LYS A 248 -18.22 -2.67 10.69
CA LYS A 248 -19.20 -2.23 11.71
C LYS A 248 -19.88 -0.94 11.29
N CYS A 249 -19.14 0.00 10.73
CA CYS A 249 -19.67 1.29 10.27
C CYS A 249 -20.59 1.11 9.05
N VAL A 250 -20.20 0.32 8.06
CA VAL A 250 -21.03 0.01 6.89
C VAL A 250 -22.32 -0.68 7.32
N ARG A 251 -22.26 -1.64 8.25
CA ARG A 251 -23.44 -2.31 8.79
C ARG A 251 -24.37 -1.33 9.53
N ALA A 252 -23.82 -0.48 10.40
CA ALA A 252 -24.60 0.53 11.12
C ALA A 252 -25.24 1.55 10.17
N TYR A 253 -24.57 1.87 9.06
CA TYR A 253 -25.09 2.76 8.03
C TYR A 253 -26.30 2.14 7.32
N HIS A 254 -26.20 0.87 6.91
CA HIS A 254 -27.34 0.15 6.33
C HIS A 254 -28.52 0.05 7.30
N GLU A 255 -28.27 -0.23 8.58
CA GLU A 255 -29.31 -0.29 9.61
C GLU A 255 -30.00 1.08 9.81
N TYR A 256 -29.25 2.18 9.77
CA TYR A 256 -29.81 3.52 9.79
C TYR A 256 -30.66 3.82 8.55
N LEU A 257 -30.22 3.40 7.35
CA LEU A 257 -30.98 3.60 6.12
C LEU A 257 -32.31 2.84 6.11
N GLU A 258 -32.33 1.63 6.67
CA GLU A 258 -33.54 0.80 6.76
C GLU A 258 -34.48 1.29 7.87
N TYR A 259 -33.92 1.68 9.03
CA TYR A 259 -34.68 2.12 10.20
C TYR A 259 -34.15 3.47 10.74
N PRO A 260 -34.45 4.60 10.09
CA PRO A 260 -33.97 5.90 10.55
C PRO A 260 -34.53 6.26 11.93
N SER A 261 -33.64 6.40 12.93
CA SER A 261 -33.99 6.82 14.29
C SER A 261 -32.82 7.51 14.97
N ASP A 262 -33.07 8.30 16.01
CA ASP A 262 -32.00 8.92 16.80
C ASP A 262 -31.07 7.86 17.43
N PHE A 263 -31.62 6.70 17.80
CA PHE A 263 -30.86 5.57 18.32
C PHE A 263 -29.90 5.03 17.26
N ASN A 264 -30.39 4.69 16.06
CA ASN A 264 -29.54 4.15 14.99
C ASN A 264 -28.54 5.20 14.47
N ARG A 265 -28.88 6.49 14.51
CA ARG A 265 -27.94 7.56 14.19
C ARG A 265 -26.78 7.61 15.17
N GLU A 266 -27.04 7.44 16.47
CA GLU A 266 -26.01 7.42 17.50
C GLU A 266 -25.13 6.16 17.41
N VAL A 267 -25.72 5.01 17.08
CA VAL A 267 -24.96 3.78 16.79
C VAL A 267 -24.02 4.01 15.60
N LEU A 268 -24.53 4.59 14.51
CA LEU A 268 -23.72 4.95 13.33
C LEU A 268 -22.62 5.95 13.70
N ARG A 269 -22.91 6.97 14.52
CA ARG A 269 -21.92 7.97 14.95
C ARG A 269 -20.73 7.31 15.64
N LYS A 270 -21.00 6.43 16.60
CA LYS A 270 -19.95 5.70 17.34
C LYS A 270 -19.15 4.78 16.42
N ALA A 271 -19.80 4.09 15.49
CA ALA A 271 -19.11 3.23 14.54
C ALA A 271 -18.24 4.04 13.56
N TYR A 272 -18.73 5.16 13.04
CA TYR A 272 -17.99 6.07 12.16
C TYR A 272 -16.77 6.69 12.84
N GLU A 273 -16.92 7.15 14.09
CA GLU A 273 -15.81 7.72 14.85
C GLU A 273 -14.75 6.68 15.27
N ALA A 274 -15.12 5.40 15.34
CA ALA A 274 -14.18 4.30 15.60
C ALA A 274 -13.33 3.93 14.37
N VAL A 275 -13.77 4.25 13.15
CA VAL A 275 -12.94 4.13 11.95
C VAL A 275 -11.82 5.18 12.03
N PRO A 276 -10.54 4.81 11.80
CA PRO A 276 -9.45 5.76 11.71
C PRO A 276 -9.82 6.92 10.77
N GLU A 277 -9.55 8.15 11.18
CA GLU A 277 -9.92 9.36 10.44
C GLU A 277 -9.46 9.35 8.98
N SER A 278 -8.22 8.90 8.70
CA SER A 278 -7.72 8.81 7.32
C SER A 278 -8.50 7.79 6.48
N GLU A 279 -9.04 6.76 7.12
CA GLU A 279 -9.75 5.65 6.47
C GLU A 279 -11.23 5.92 6.23
N ARG A 280 -11.82 6.90 6.94
CA ARG A 280 -13.25 7.22 6.79
C ARG A 280 -13.62 7.54 5.35
N MET A 281 -12.73 8.16 4.58
CA MET A 281 -13.00 8.51 3.18
C MET A 281 -13.29 7.29 2.29
N TYR A 282 -12.86 6.10 2.70
CA TYR A 282 -13.09 4.82 2.01
C TYR A 282 -14.39 4.11 2.44
N LEU A 283 -15.23 4.75 3.28
CA LEU A 283 -16.55 4.22 3.66
C LEU A 283 -17.61 4.36 2.55
N GLY A 284 -17.35 5.17 1.53
CA GLY A 284 -18.17 5.28 0.32
C GLY A 284 -17.34 5.09 -0.95
N ASP A 285 -17.91 5.44 -2.09
CA ASP A 285 -17.21 5.34 -3.37
C ASP A 285 -16.25 6.52 -3.62
N MET A 286 -15.49 6.45 -4.72
CA MET A 286 -14.48 7.46 -5.06
C MET A 286 -15.05 8.88 -5.21
N ASP A 287 -16.31 9.02 -5.59
CA ASP A 287 -16.95 10.31 -5.85
C ASP A 287 -17.57 10.90 -4.56
N SER A 288 -18.27 10.06 -3.80
CA SER A 288 -19.01 10.46 -2.61
C SER A 288 -18.18 10.41 -1.33
N LYS A 289 -17.14 9.57 -1.27
CA LYS A 289 -16.33 9.32 -0.07
C LYS A 289 -17.23 9.11 1.15
N ASP A 290 -16.97 9.80 2.25
CA ASP A 290 -17.77 9.73 3.47
C ASP A 290 -18.85 10.82 3.57
N SER A 291 -19.15 11.52 2.46
CA SER A 291 -20.05 12.68 2.50
C SER A 291 -21.45 12.37 3.03
N ASP A 292 -22.02 11.20 2.69
CA ASP A 292 -23.36 10.83 3.16
C ASP A 292 -23.36 10.50 4.66
N TYR A 293 -22.30 9.88 5.17
CA TYR A 293 -22.09 9.65 6.59
C TYR A 293 -22.06 10.98 7.34
N ARG A 294 -21.22 11.91 6.88
CA ARG A 294 -21.11 13.25 7.48
C ARG A 294 -22.42 14.03 7.42
N ARG A 295 -23.18 13.90 6.32
CA ARG A 295 -24.51 14.49 6.18
C ARG A 295 -25.47 13.95 7.24
N ILE A 296 -25.56 12.63 7.38
CA ILE A 296 -26.45 11.99 8.37
C ILE A 296 -26.08 12.39 9.80
N LEU A 297 -24.79 12.39 10.13
CA LEU A 297 -24.30 12.57 11.49
C LEU A 297 -24.25 14.03 11.94
N TYR A 298 -23.80 14.93 11.07
CA TYR A 298 -23.49 16.31 11.45
C TYR A 298 -24.38 17.35 10.76
N TYR A 299 -25.10 16.98 9.71
CA TYR A 299 -26.00 17.87 8.97
C TYR A 299 -27.35 17.22 8.66
N PRO A 300 -28.07 16.68 9.66
CA PRO A 300 -29.26 15.85 9.44
C PRO A 300 -30.40 16.58 8.71
N ASP A 301 -30.43 17.91 8.78
CA ASP A 301 -31.43 18.74 8.07
C ASP A 301 -31.16 18.84 6.55
N LYS A 302 -29.95 18.48 6.09
CA LYS A 302 -29.62 18.43 4.66
C LYS A 302 -30.11 17.13 4.05
N LYS A 303 -31.03 17.26 3.09
CA LYS A 303 -31.50 16.12 2.28
C LYS A 303 -30.40 15.64 1.34
N ARG A 304 -30.43 14.34 1.04
CA ARG A 304 -29.57 13.71 0.02
C ARG A 304 -29.93 14.31 -1.34
N GLU A 305 -28.94 14.84 -2.05
CA GLU A 305 -29.10 15.16 -3.47
C GLU A 305 -29.17 13.82 -4.23
N VAL A 306 -30.21 13.66 -5.04
CA VAL A 306 -30.50 12.46 -5.85
C VAL A 306 -30.40 12.79 -7.32
#